data_AF-A0A1I6QJ16-F1
#
_entry.id   AF-A0A1I6QJ16-F1
#
_cell.length_a   1.000
_cell.length_b   1.000
_cell.length_c   1.000
_cell.angle_alpha   90.00
_cell.angle_beta   90.00
_cell.angle_gamma   90.00
#
_symmetry.space_group_name_H-M   'P 1'
#
loop_
_entity.id
_entity.type
_entity.pdbx_description
1 polymer ?
#
loop_
_entity_poly.entity_id
_entity_poly.type
_entity_poly.pdbx_seq_one_letter_code
_entity_poly.pdbx_strand_id
1 'polypeptide(L)'
;METVYEVIKKQRPIFAKEGTQTVRYEVTDNFLRFWFRYIERNRSLIEIGNFEGLSKIMLDDYPTYSGKTLELYFKQKMQESFSYRAIGSWWEPKGNQNEIDIVGVYLDDKSAVAVEVKQQKKNFKPQLFEEKVKILKTKELNKHTVESLCWDLADM
;
A
#
# COMPACT_ATOMS: atom_id res chain seq x y z
N MET A 1 -14.93 1.05 -20.80
CA MET A 1 -13.50 1.44 -20.75
C MET A 1 -12.87 1.12 -19.40
N GLU A 2 -13.53 1.36 -18.26
CA GLU A 2 -13.03 0.95 -16.92
C GLU A 2 -12.83 -0.57 -16.76
N THR A 3 -13.63 -1.40 -17.44
CA THR A 3 -13.61 -2.87 -17.31
C THR A 3 -12.68 -3.61 -18.28
N VAL A 4 -12.10 -2.94 -19.27
CA VAL A 4 -11.39 -3.63 -20.38
C VAL A 4 -9.87 -3.76 -20.12
N TYR A 5 -9.29 -2.87 -19.31
CA TYR A 5 -7.84 -2.86 -19.07
C TYR A 5 -7.43 -2.85 -17.59
N GLU A 6 -8.40 -2.83 -16.65
CA GLU A 6 -8.16 -2.72 -15.20
C GLU A 6 -7.18 -1.60 -14.77
N VAL A 7 -6.93 -0.61 -15.62
CA VAL A 7 -5.89 0.42 -15.42
C VAL A 7 -6.13 1.22 -14.16
N ILE A 8 -7.41 1.48 -13.83
CA ILE A 8 -7.83 2.16 -12.61
C ILE A 8 -8.65 1.18 -11.78
N LYS A 9 -8.20 0.89 -10.56
CA LYS A 9 -8.90 0.02 -9.63
C LYS A 9 -9.47 0.81 -8.47
N LYS A 10 -10.71 0.47 -8.13
CA LYS A 10 -11.38 0.96 -6.92
C LYS A 10 -10.97 0.11 -5.73
N GLN A 11 -10.19 0.69 -4.83
CA GLN A 11 -9.74 0.08 -3.58
C GLN A 11 -10.70 0.44 -2.44
N ARG A 12 -10.96 -0.55 -1.57
CA ARG A 12 -11.74 -0.39 -0.34
C ARG A 12 -10.92 -0.92 0.84
N PRO A 13 -11.14 -0.39 2.07
CA PRO A 13 -10.60 -1.01 3.26
C PRO A 13 -11.01 -2.48 3.32
N ILE A 14 -10.12 -3.36 3.78
CA ILE A 14 -10.32 -4.82 3.82
C ILE A 14 -11.62 -5.27 4.49
N PHE A 15 -12.14 -4.50 5.46
CA PHE A 15 -13.38 -4.79 6.19
C PHE A 15 -14.58 -3.93 5.75
N ALA A 16 -14.46 -3.20 4.66
CA ALA A 16 -15.54 -2.36 4.18
C ALA A 16 -16.75 -3.18 3.73
N LYS A 17 -17.92 -2.83 4.26
CA LYS A 17 -19.20 -3.40 3.83
C LYS A 17 -19.46 -3.08 2.36
N GLU A 18 -20.23 -3.94 1.70
CA GLU A 18 -20.73 -3.66 0.37
C GLU A 18 -21.52 -2.33 0.34
N GLY A 19 -21.34 -1.53 -0.71
CA GLY A 19 -21.92 -0.18 -0.80
C GLY A 19 -21.15 0.94 -0.07
N THR A 20 -20.09 0.63 0.69
CA THR A 20 -19.26 1.66 1.35
C THR A 20 -18.67 2.65 0.33
N GLN A 21 -18.88 3.95 0.57
CA GLN A 21 -18.34 5.04 -0.26
C GLN A 21 -16.92 5.49 0.14
N THR A 22 -16.35 4.92 1.20
CA THR A 22 -14.94 5.06 1.57
C THR A 22 -14.08 4.27 0.58
N VAL A 23 -13.79 4.89 -0.57
CA VAL A 23 -13.05 4.27 -1.67
C VAL A 23 -11.88 5.15 -2.09
N ARG A 24 -10.83 4.53 -2.59
CA ARG A 24 -9.70 5.21 -3.25
C ARG A 24 -9.56 4.62 -4.65
N TYR A 25 -9.21 5.46 -5.63
CA TYR A 25 -8.90 5.01 -6.98
C TYR A 25 -7.40 5.00 -7.17
N GLU A 26 -6.87 3.92 -7.72
CA GLU A 26 -5.44 3.76 -7.93
C GLU A 26 -5.17 3.24 -9.34
N VAL A 27 -4.12 3.76 -9.98
CA VAL A 27 -3.57 3.16 -11.19
C VAL A 27 -2.80 1.91 -10.79
N THR A 28 -3.24 0.72 -11.17
CA THR A 28 -2.63 -0.55 -10.72
C THR A 28 -1.43 -0.98 -11.56
N ASP A 29 -1.39 -0.54 -12.82
CA ASP A 29 -0.32 -0.91 -13.73
C ASP A 29 0.97 -0.16 -13.38
N ASN A 30 2.04 -0.92 -13.07
CA ASN A 30 3.32 -0.35 -12.66
C ASN A 30 3.99 0.47 -13.78
N PHE A 31 3.78 0.11 -15.04
CA PHE A 31 4.32 0.85 -16.18
C PHE A 31 3.64 2.22 -16.32
N LEU A 32 2.30 2.26 -16.26
CA LEU A 32 1.53 3.51 -16.33
C LEU A 32 1.78 4.40 -15.12
N ARG A 33 1.88 3.84 -13.90
CA ARG A 33 2.29 4.61 -12.71
C ARG A 33 3.63 5.29 -12.91
N PHE A 34 4.62 4.55 -13.42
CA PHE A 34 5.94 5.09 -13.73
C PHE A 34 5.88 6.16 -14.83
N TRP A 35 5.20 5.86 -15.93
CA TRP A 35 5.06 6.74 -17.09
C TRP A 35 4.46 8.08 -16.71
N PHE A 36 3.30 8.09 -16.06
CA PHE A 36 2.64 9.34 -15.66
C PHE A 36 3.41 10.10 -14.59
N ARG A 37 4.16 9.40 -13.72
CA ARG A 37 4.94 10.05 -12.67
C ARG A 37 6.19 10.75 -13.21
N TYR A 38 6.92 10.11 -14.12
CA TYR A 38 8.25 10.56 -14.53
C TYR A 38 8.35 10.96 -16.00
N ILE A 39 7.75 10.21 -16.91
CA ILE A 39 7.90 10.46 -18.35
C ILE A 39 6.96 11.58 -18.79
N GLU A 40 5.66 11.40 -18.59
CA GLU A 40 4.63 12.37 -18.99
C GLU A 40 4.83 13.73 -18.31
N ARG A 41 5.10 13.70 -17.00
CA ARG A 41 5.30 14.91 -16.18
C ARG A 41 6.51 15.74 -16.61
N ASN A 42 7.55 15.09 -17.14
CA ASN A 42 8.83 15.74 -17.46
C ASN A 42 9.15 15.68 -18.96
N ARG A 43 8.12 15.68 -19.83
CA ARG A 43 8.27 15.64 -21.29
C ARG A 43 9.25 16.69 -21.82
N SER A 44 9.23 17.90 -21.27
CA SER A 44 10.16 18.97 -21.67
C SER A 44 11.63 18.59 -21.51
N LEU A 45 12.00 17.86 -20.45
CA LEU A 45 13.37 17.37 -20.26
C LEU A 45 13.75 16.33 -21.30
N ILE A 46 12.81 15.49 -21.72
CA ILE A 46 13.01 14.49 -22.77
C ILE A 46 13.19 15.17 -24.13
N GLU A 47 12.35 16.16 -24.44
CA GLU A 47 12.37 16.90 -25.71
C GLU A 47 13.68 17.66 -25.94
N ILE A 48 14.26 18.22 -24.88
CA ILE A 48 15.56 18.91 -24.94
C ILE A 48 16.76 17.96 -24.73
N GLY A 49 16.53 16.66 -24.57
CA GLY A 49 17.57 15.65 -24.35
C GLY A 49 18.27 15.70 -22.98
N ASN A 50 17.68 16.38 -21.99
CA ASN A 50 18.24 16.50 -20.63
C ASN A 50 17.91 15.26 -19.77
N PHE A 51 18.49 14.13 -20.14
CA PHE A 51 18.29 12.87 -19.43
C PHE A 51 18.97 12.81 -18.07
N GLU A 52 20.06 13.55 -17.86
CA GLU A 52 20.71 13.65 -16.55
C GLU A 52 19.78 14.32 -15.52
N GLY A 53 19.15 15.44 -15.90
CA GLY A 53 18.17 16.12 -15.05
C GLY A 53 16.97 15.23 -14.74
N LEU A 54 16.45 14.51 -15.74
CA LEU A 54 15.38 13.54 -15.54
C LEU A 54 15.78 12.41 -14.59
N SER A 55 16.96 11.81 -14.79
CA SER A 55 17.48 10.74 -13.93
C SER A 55 17.62 11.21 -12.49
N LYS A 56 18.09 12.45 -12.27
CA LYS A 56 18.21 13.02 -10.93
C LYS A 56 16.85 13.13 -10.25
N ILE A 57 15.85 13.69 -10.93
CA ILE A 57 14.47 13.80 -10.42
C ILE A 57 13.92 12.42 -10.03
N MET A 58 14.14 11.42 -10.89
CA MET A 58 13.66 10.07 -10.67
C MET A 58 14.32 9.41 -9.46
N LEU A 59 15.65 9.49 -9.35
CA LEU A 59 16.41 8.89 -8.26
C LEU A 59 16.09 9.53 -6.91
N ASP A 60 15.98 10.87 -6.88
CA ASP A 60 15.68 11.61 -5.65
C ASP A 60 14.27 11.27 -5.11
N ASP A 61 13.33 10.96 -6.01
CA ASP A 61 11.93 10.62 -5.66
C ASP A 61 11.67 9.10 -5.54
N TYR A 62 12.59 8.26 -6.02
CA TYR A 62 12.43 6.80 -6.09
C TYR A 62 12.01 6.15 -4.75
N PRO A 63 12.54 6.53 -3.57
CA PRO A 63 12.11 5.95 -2.30
C PRO A 63 10.61 6.13 -2.03
N THR A 64 10.03 7.27 -2.44
CA THR A 64 8.60 7.55 -2.30
C THR A 64 7.78 6.74 -3.29
N TYR A 65 8.21 6.71 -4.55
CA TYR A 65 7.50 5.98 -5.61
C TYR A 65 7.46 4.46 -5.38
N SER A 66 8.59 3.90 -4.96
CA SER A 66 8.77 2.45 -4.76
C SER A 66 8.02 1.93 -3.54
N GLY A 67 7.68 2.77 -2.56
CA GLY A 67 6.94 2.37 -1.36
C GLY A 67 5.64 1.62 -1.68
N LYS A 68 4.84 2.15 -2.62
CA LYS A 68 3.59 1.49 -3.02
C LYS A 68 3.81 0.18 -3.78
N THR A 69 4.84 0.12 -4.60
CA THR A 69 5.23 -1.11 -5.31
C THR A 69 5.65 -2.19 -4.31
N LEU A 70 6.35 -1.80 -3.24
CA LEU A 70 6.76 -2.71 -2.17
C LEU A 70 5.56 -3.26 -1.39
N GLU A 71 4.54 -2.45 -1.10
CA GLU A 71 3.28 -2.94 -0.51
C GLU A 71 2.60 -4.00 -1.41
N LEU A 72 2.55 -3.76 -2.72
CA LEU A 72 1.96 -4.70 -3.68
C LEU A 72 2.74 -6.01 -3.70
N TYR A 73 4.08 -5.94 -3.70
CA TYR A 73 4.96 -7.12 -3.61
C TYR A 73 4.65 -7.96 -2.37
N PHE A 74 4.59 -7.34 -1.19
CA PHE A 74 4.33 -8.08 0.05
C PHE A 74 2.93 -8.69 0.10
N LYS A 75 1.90 -7.97 -0.38
CA LYS A 75 0.55 -8.54 -0.51
C LYS A 75 0.54 -9.76 -1.42
N GLN A 76 1.27 -9.70 -2.55
CA GLN A 76 1.40 -10.84 -3.46
C GLN A 76 2.11 -12.01 -2.78
N LYS A 77 3.21 -11.76 -2.06
CA LYS A 77 3.92 -12.81 -1.30
C LYS A 77 3.03 -13.47 -0.24
N MET A 78 2.23 -12.68 0.48
CA MET A 78 1.24 -13.21 1.42
C MET A 78 0.18 -14.07 0.70
N GLN A 79 -0.32 -13.65 -0.48
CA GLN A 79 -1.26 -14.45 -1.27
C GLN A 79 -0.64 -15.78 -1.71
N GLU A 80 0.62 -15.74 -2.19
CA GLU A 80 1.39 -16.92 -2.61
C GLU A 80 1.68 -17.89 -1.45
N SER A 81 1.64 -17.43 -0.20
CA SER A 81 1.80 -18.30 0.99
C SER A 81 0.57 -19.17 1.30
N PHE A 82 -0.59 -18.84 0.73
CA PHE A 82 -1.89 -19.48 1.02
C PHE A 82 -2.31 -19.52 2.50
N SER A 83 -1.67 -18.71 3.37
CA SER A 83 -1.91 -18.73 4.83
C SER A 83 -3.06 -17.84 5.30
N TYR A 84 -3.64 -17.05 4.38
CA TYR A 84 -4.58 -15.99 4.72
C TYR A 84 -5.92 -16.17 4.00
N ARG A 85 -7.01 -15.93 4.72
CA ARG A 85 -8.37 -15.89 4.14
C ARG A 85 -8.73 -14.51 3.56
N ALA A 86 -8.06 -13.46 4.04
CA ALA A 86 -8.25 -12.10 3.58
C ALA A 86 -6.94 -11.32 3.70
N ILE A 87 -6.59 -10.57 2.65
CA ILE A 87 -5.43 -9.68 2.60
C ILE A 87 -5.88 -8.36 1.97
N GLY A 88 -5.53 -7.24 2.57
CA GLY A 88 -5.88 -5.91 2.05
C GLY A 88 -5.29 -4.80 2.90
N SER A 89 -5.48 -3.54 2.49
CA SER A 89 -5.13 -2.38 3.33
C SER A 89 -6.33 -1.99 4.19
N TRP A 90 -6.07 -1.30 5.29
CA TRP A 90 -7.12 -0.73 6.12
C TRP A 90 -6.91 0.78 6.25
N TRP A 91 -7.99 1.54 6.12
CA TRP A 91 -7.99 2.98 6.39
C TRP A 91 -9.36 3.42 6.86
N GLU A 92 -9.40 4.48 7.65
CA GLU A 92 -10.65 5.07 8.12
C GLU A 92 -11.34 5.95 7.06
N PRO A 93 -12.66 6.20 7.18
CA PRO A 93 -13.37 7.18 6.38
C PRO A 93 -12.76 8.59 6.47
N LYS A 94 -13.08 9.44 5.48
CA LYS A 94 -12.59 10.84 5.39
C LYS A 94 -12.78 11.58 6.71
N GLY A 95 -11.70 12.20 7.21
CA GLY A 95 -11.65 12.95 8.47
C GLY A 95 -10.73 12.33 9.51
N ASN A 96 -10.45 11.02 9.41
CA ASN A 96 -9.49 10.31 10.25
C ASN A 96 -8.22 9.98 9.46
N GLN A 97 -7.07 9.93 10.15
CA GLN A 97 -5.76 9.80 9.51
C GLN A 97 -5.16 8.39 9.61
N ASN A 98 -5.85 7.43 10.24
CA ASN A 98 -5.28 6.11 10.47
C ASN A 98 -5.39 5.23 9.22
N GLU A 99 -4.24 4.67 8.85
CA GLU A 99 -4.06 3.76 7.73
C GLU A 99 -2.99 2.72 8.09
N ILE A 100 -3.27 1.48 7.74
CA ILE A 100 -2.38 0.32 7.86
C ILE A 100 -2.21 -0.26 6.46
N ASP A 101 -0.95 -0.33 6.02
CA ASP A 101 -0.59 -0.66 4.64
C ASP A 101 -1.04 -2.08 4.26
N ILE A 102 -0.88 -3.04 5.17
CA ILE A 102 -1.32 -4.42 4.97
C ILE A 102 -1.95 -4.98 6.24
N VAL A 103 -3.11 -5.60 6.10
CA VAL A 103 -3.77 -6.43 7.09
C VAL A 103 -4.01 -7.79 6.46
N GLY A 104 -3.57 -8.84 7.15
CA GLY A 104 -3.84 -10.24 6.79
C GLY A 104 -4.64 -10.92 7.89
N VAL A 105 -5.74 -11.57 7.55
CA VAL A 105 -6.47 -12.45 8.47
C VAL A 105 -6.10 -13.89 8.12
N TYR A 106 -5.57 -14.64 9.08
CA TYR A 106 -5.18 -16.04 8.88
C TYR A 106 -6.40 -16.94 8.65
N LEU A 107 -6.17 -18.12 8.08
CA LEU A 107 -7.23 -19.10 7.81
C LEU A 107 -8.00 -19.54 9.07
N ASP A 108 -7.37 -19.50 10.25
CA ASP A 108 -7.97 -19.88 11.53
C ASP A 108 -9.05 -18.91 12.03
N ASP A 109 -9.14 -17.71 11.43
CA ASP A 109 -9.97 -16.58 11.85
C ASP A 109 -9.83 -16.18 13.33
N LYS A 110 -8.71 -16.53 13.95
CA LYS A 110 -8.36 -16.17 15.33
C LYS A 110 -7.19 -15.21 15.35
N SER A 111 -6.34 -15.29 14.34
CA SER A 111 -5.11 -14.53 14.24
C SER A 111 -5.17 -13.57 13.05
N ALA A 112 -4.57 -12.40 13.22
CA ALA A 112 -4.36 -11.44 12.15
C ALA A 112 -2.97 -10.82 12.27
N VAL A 113 -2.47 -10.28 11.16
CA VAL A 113 -1.23 -9.52 11.11
C VAL A 113 -1.53 -8.12 10.55
N ALA A 114 -0.96 -7.10 11.17
CA ALA A 114 -0.98 -5.72 10.70
C ALA A 114 0.46 -5.32 10.39
N VAL A 115 0.71 -4.84 9.18
CA VAL A 115 2.04 -4.50 8.69
C VAL A 115 2.09 -3.07 8.21
N GLU A 116 3.09 -2.33 8.68
CA GLU A 116 3.53 -1.07 8.07
C GLU A 116 4.70 -1.35 7.12
N VAL A 117 4.60 -0.89 5.87
CA VAL A 117 5.66 -1.02 4.87
C VAL A 117 6.47 0.26 4.84
N LYS A 118 7.79 0.12 4.82
CA LYS A 118 8.72 1.25 4.71
C LYS A 118 9.80 0.92 3.69
N GLN A 119 10.23 1.90 2.90
CA GLN A 119 11.38 1.69 2.03
C GLN A 119 12.67 1.51 2.87
N GLN A 120 12.77 2.21 4.00
CA GLN A 120 13.88 2.13 4.95
C GLN A 120 13.33 2.01 6.38
N LYS A 121 13.77 0.99 7.15
CA LYS A 121 13.33 0.77 8.54
C LYS A 121 13.41 2.01 9.44
N LYS A 122 14.42 2.85 9.25
CA LYS A 122 14.66 4.05 10.06
C LYS A 122 13.48 5.03 10.07
N ASN A 123 12.60 4.96 9.06
CA ASN A 123 11.41 5.80 8.95
C ASN A 123 10.19 5.21 9.67
N PHE A 124 10.30 3.98 10.19
CA PHE A 124 9.25 3.34 10.96
C PHE A 124 9.13 3.99 12.34
N LYS A 125 7.89 4.26 12.77
CA LYS A 125 7.58 4.84 14.08
C LYS A 125 6.71 3.85 14.86
N PRO A 126 7.31 2.96 15.69
CA PRO A 126 6.60 1.87 16.33
C PRO A 126 5.42 2.33 17.19
N GLN A 127 5.59 3.41 17.97
CA GLN A 127 4.55 3.88 18.88
C GLN A 127 3.29 4.34 18.13
N LEU A 128 3.48 5.10 17.04
CA LEU A 128 2.36 5.55 16.19
C LEU A 128 1.69 4.37 15.48
N PHE A 129 2.47 3.36 15.08
CA PHE A 129 1.90 2.18 14.45
C PHE A 129 1.06 1.36 15.42
N GLU A 130 1.55 1.15 16.65
CA GLU A 130 0.80 0.48 17.70
C GLU A 130 -0.54 1.18 18.03
N GLU A 131 -0.58 2.52 18.00
CA GLU A 131 -1.82 3.28 18.14
C GLU A 131 -2.82 2.97 17.02
N LYS A 132 -2.37 2.95 15.77
CA LYS A 132 -3.21 2.56 14.62
C LYS A 132 -3.72 1.13 14.76
N VAL A 133 -2.86 0.19 15.17
CA VAL A 133 -3.23 -1.23 15.35
C VAL A 133 -4.26 -1.40 16.46
N LYS A 134 -4.16 -0.65 17.56
CA LYS A 134 -5.18 -0.64 18.63
C LYS A 134 -6.54 -0.17 18.10
N ILE A 135 -6.56 0.85 17.25
CA ILE A 135 -7.80 1.36 16.65
C ILE A 135 -8.40 0.32 15.70
N LEU A 136 -7.58 -0.28 14.82
CA LEU A 136 -7.99 -1.38 13.94
C LEU A 136 -8.61 -2.53 14.76
N LYS A 137 -7.90 -2.98 15.80
CA LYS A 137 -8.35 -4.08 16.67
C LYS A 137 -9.70 -3.77 17.31
N THR A 138 -9.86 -2.55 17.83
CA THR A 138 -11.11 -2.14 18.48
C THR A 138 -12.29 -2.13 17.51
N LYS A 139 -12.07 -1.68 16.27
CA LYS A 139 -13.15 -1.48 15.28
C LYS A 139 -13.52 -2.75 14.52
N GLU A 140 -12.53 -3.53 14.08
CA GLU A 140 -12.73 -4.57 13.08
C GLU A 140 -12.26 -5.96 13.52
N LEU A 141 -11.30 -6.04 14.45
CA LEU A 141 -10.61 -7.29 14.82
C LEU A 141 -10.65 -7.55 16.34
N ASN A 142 -11.78 -7.24 16.98
CA ASN A 142 -11.90 -7.22 18.44
C ASN A 142 -11.71 -8.60 19.11
N LYS A 143 -11.94 -9.68 18.36
CA LYS A 143 -11.77 -11.07 18.81
C LYS A 143 -10.45 -11.70 18.37
N HIS A 144 -9.65 -11.00 17.57
CA HIS A 144 -8.43 -11.55 16.99
C HIS A 144 -7.21 -11.19 17.85
N THR A 145 -6.24 -12.10 17.86
CA THR A 145 -4.86 -11.77 18.22
C THR A 145 -4.24 -11.09 17.00
N VAL A 146 -3.76 -9.86 17.18
CA VAL A 146 -3.16 -9.07 16.09
C VAL A 146 -1.67 -8.92 16.34
N GLU A 147 -0.85 -9.45 15.44
CA GLU A 147 0.59 -9.23 15.42
C GLU A 147 0.91 -7.94 14.64
N SER A 148 1.75 -7.08 15.21
CA SER A 148 2.22 -5.84 14.58
C SER A 148 3.61 -6.05 14.00
N LEU A 149 3.77 -5.88 12.68
CA LEU A 149 5.05 -5.98 11.99
C LEU A 149 5.37 -4.69 11.22
N CYS A 150 6.65 -4.52 10.89
CA CYS A 150 7.08 -3.59 9.86
C CYS A 150 7.92 -4.35 8.86
N TRP A 151 7.61 -4.22 7.57
CA TRP A 151 8.43 -4.77 6.49
C TRP A 151 9.11 -3.67 5.70
N ASP A 152 10.33 -3.94 5.26
CA ASP A 152 11.07 -3.05 4.37
C ASP A 152 11.76 -3.78 3.22
N LEU A 153 12.60 -3.07 2.48
CA LEU A 153 13.29 -3.64 1.32
C LEU A 153 14.15 -4.87 1.66
N ALA A 154 14.66 -4.98 2.89
CA ALA A 154 15.47 -6.11 3.32
C ALA A 154 14.61 -7.37 3.64
N ASP A 155 13.31 -7.19 3.80
CA ASP A 155 12.34 -8.27 4.03
C ASP A 155 11.78 -8.86 2.71
N MET A 156 12.17 -8.32 1.54
CA MET A 156 11.76 -8.82 0.22
C MET A 156 12.31 -10.21 -0.09
#